data_AF-A0A358QUB1-F1
#
_entry.id   AF-A0A358QUB1-F1
#
_cell.length_a   1.000
_cell.length_b   1.000
_cell.length_c   1.000
_cell.angle_alpha   90.00
_cell.angle_beta   90.00
_cell.angle_gamma   90.00
#
_symmetry.space_group_name_H-M   'P 1'
#
loop_
_entity.id
_entity.type
_entity.pdbx_description
1 polymer ?
#
loop_
_entity_poly.entity_id
_entity_poly.type
_entity_poly.pdbx_seq_one_letter_code
_entity_poly.pdbx_strand_id
1 'polypeptide(L)' 'MIDKKFGKVLKALRTERGFSQEEFAMNVGLHRTYISQLERGLKSPSLRTIKKI' A
#
# COMPACT_ATOMS: atom_id res chain seq x y z
N MET A 1 -5.79 -15.43 -3.28
CA MET A 1 -4.48 -15.26 -2.62
C MET A 1 -4.51 -14.04 -1.73
N ILE A 2 -3.87 -14.13 -0.56
CA ILE A 2 -3.94 -13.14 0.52
C ILE A 2 -3.46 -11.74 0.11
N ASP A 3 -2.42 -11.64 -0.72
CA ASP A 3 -1.84 -10.36 -1.15
C ASP A 3 -2.79 -9.51 -1.98
N LYS A 4 -3.60 -10.15 -2.85
CA LYS A 4 -4.63 -9.44 -3.62
C LYS A 4 -5.76 -8.89 -2.72
N LYS A 5 -6.08 -9.57 -1.63
CA LYS A 5 -7.08 -9.07 -0.66
C LYS A 5 -6.51 -7.88 0.12
N PHE A 6 -5.28 -8.01 0.61
CA PHE A 6 -4.55 -6.92 1.27
C PHE A 6 -4.45 -5.68 0.36
N GLY A 7 -3.97 -5.86 -0.87
CA GLY A 7 -3.79 -4.77 -1.83
C GLY A 7 -5.07 -4.01 -2.16
N LYS A 8 -6.21 -4.71 -2.25
CA LYS A 8 -7.53 -4.08 -2.44
C LYS A 8 -7.93 -3.21 -1.24
N VAL A 9 -7.75 -3.72 -0.03
CA VAL A 9 -8.07 -2.97 1.21
C VAL A 9 -7.16 -1.75 1.35
N LEU A 10 -5.85 -1.92 1.11
CA LEU A 10 -4.89 -0.83 1.12
C LEU A 10 -5.29 0.28 0.13
N LYS A 11 -5.60 -0.09 -1.12
CA LYS A 11 -6.02 0.87 -2.14
C LYS A 11 -7.29 1.61 -1.73
N ALA A 12 -8.31 0.90 -1.25
CA ALA A 12 -9.58 1.47 -0.83
C ALA A 12 -9.38 2.52 0.28
N LEU A 13 -8.67 2.14 1.35
CA LEU A 13 -8.38 3.00 2.49
C LEU A 13 -7.51 4.21 2.13
N ARG A 14 -6.57 4.06 1.17
CA ARG A 14 -5.77 5.18 0.67
C ARG A 14 -6.65 6.17 -0.08
N THR A 15 -7.51 5.68 -0.98
CA THR A 15 -8.39 6.56 -1.79
C THR A 15 -9.49 7.22 -0.97
N GLU A 16 -10.02 6.53 0.05
CA GLU A 16 -11.02 7.10 0.97
C GLU A 16 -10.45 8.30 1.74
N ARG A 17 -9.14 8.28 2.04
CA ARG A 17 -8.42 9.40 2.65
C ARG A 17 -7.94 10.46 1.65
N GLY A 18 -8.28 10.35 0.37
CA GLY A 18 -7.90 11.30 -0.67
C GLY A 18 -6.44 11.28 -1.11
N PHE A 19 -5.62 10.35 -0.59
CA PHE A 19 -4.19 10.33 -0.89
C PHE A 19 -3.90 9.76 -2.28
N SER A 20 -2.97 10.38 -3.01
CA SER A 20 -2.35 9.75 -4.17
C SER A 20 -1.40 8.61 -3.76
N GLN A 21 -0.98 7.75 -4.69
CA GLN A 21 0.04 6.73 -4.37
C GLN A 21 1.38 7.36 -3.96
N GLU A 22 1.76 8.48 -4.58
CA GLU A 22 3.03 9.18 -4.30
C GLU A 22 2.99 9.80 -2.89
N GLU A 23 1.92 10.53 -2.59
CA GLU A 23 1.69 11.16 -1.30
C GLU A 23 1.62 10.14 -0.16
N PHE A 24 0.86 9.06 -0.34
CA PHE A 24 0.80 8.00 0.67
C PHE A 24 2.17 7.37 0.90
N ALA A 25 2.91 7.07 -0.17
CA ALA A 25 4.25 6.48 -0.06
C ALA A 25 5.21 7.40 0.70
N MET A 26 5.16 8.70 0.43
CA MET A 26 5.92 9.72 1.16
C MET A 26 5.56 9.73 2.65
N ASN A 27 4.27 9.73 2.99
CA ASN A 27 3.79 9.74 4.37
C ASN A 27 4.26 8.52 5.19
N VAL A 28 4.34 7.35 4.58
CA VAL A 28 4.76 6.11 5.25
C VAL A 28 6.25 5.78 5.06
N GLY A 29 7.01 6.66 4.42
CA GLY A 29 8.44 6.48 4.13
C GLY A 29 8.72 5.22 3.31
N LEU A 30 7.95 5.02 2.24
CA LEU A 30 8.09 3.96 1.25
C LEU A 30 8.18 4.55 -0.16
N HIS A 31 8.64 3.76 -1.12
CA HIS A 31 8.68 4.19 -2.52
C HIS A 31 7.32 3.99 -3.19
N ARG A 32 6.84 4.93 -4.02
CA ARG A 32 5.54 4.82 -4.71
C ARG A 32 5.37 3.51 -5.48
N THR A 33 6.43 3.07 -6.16
CA THR A 33 6.41 1.81 -6.94
C THR A 33 6.11 0.60 -6.04
N TYR A 34 6.57 0.61 -4.80
CA TYR A 34 6.28 -0.45 -3.83
C TYR A 34 4.81 -0.41 -3.39
N ILE A 35 4.24 0.78 -3.11
CA ILE A 35 2.79 0.93 -2.86
C ILE A 35 1.97 0.38 -4.03
N SER A 36 2.34 0.72 -5.27
CA SER A 36 1.67 0.19 -6.47
C SER A 36 1.74 -1.35 -6.57
N GLN A 37 2.90 -1.94 -6.24
CA GLN A 37 3.07 -3.39 -6.21
C GLN A 37 2.20 -4.05 -5.12
N LEU A 38 2.11 -3.46 -3.93
CA LEU A 38 1.25 -3.94 -2.84
C LEU A 38 -0.23 -3.87 -3.22
N GLU A 39 -0.70 -2.75 -3.77
CA GLU A 39 -2.10 -2.58 -4.19
C GLU A 39 -2.53 -3.56 -5.28
N ARG A 40 -1.59 -3.96 -6.14
CA ARG A 40 -1.80 -4.97 -7.19
C ARG A 40 -1.61 -6.41 -6.69
N GLY A 41 -1.18 -6.61 -5.45
CA GLY A 41 -0.87 -7.92 -4.87
C GLY A 41 0.32 -8.61 -5.54
N LEU A 42 1.28 -7.84 -6.08
CA LEU A 42 2.51 -8.35 -6.69
C LEU A 42 3.64 -8.59 -5.68
N LYS A 43 3.49 -8.05 -4.47
CA LYS A 43 4.42 -8.23 -3.35
C LYS A 43 3.64 -8.45 -2.06
N SER A 44 4.20 -9.27 -1.18
CA SER A 44 3.75 -9.39 0.20
C SER A 44 4.50 -8.38 1.07
N PRO A 45 3.80 -7.56 1.87
CA PRO A 45 4.44 -6.66 2.82
C PRO A 45 5.03 -7.46 3.99
N SER A 46 6.15 -7.00 4.53
CA SER A 46 6.64 -7.50 5.82
C SER A 46 5.78 -6.94 6.97
N LEU A 47 5.84 -7.55 8.15
CA LEU A 47 5.20 -6.97 9.34
C LEU A 47 5.69 -5.55 9.65
N ARG A 48 6.97 -5.26 9.39
CA ARG A 48 7.54 -3.91 9.54
C ARG A 48 6.93 -2.92 8.55
N THR A 49 6.64 -3.37 7.34
CA THR A 49 5.95 -2.57 6.32
C THR A 49 4.51 -2.29 6.75
N ILE A 50 3.79 -3.30 7.24
CA ILE A 50 2.40 -3.15 7.69
C ILE A 50 2.33 -2.13 8.84
N LYS A 51 3.28 -2.15 9.79
CA LYS A 51 3.33 -1.15 10.87
C LYS A 51 3.45 0.31 10.38
N LYS A 52 3.99 0.54 9.18
CA LYS A 52 4.12 1.88 8.60
C LYS A 52 2.84 2.35 7.89
N ILE A 53 2.01 1.41 7.43
CA ILE A 53 0.82 1.61 6.58
C ILE A 53 -0.41 1.80 7.46
#